data_AF-A0A453EN64-F1
#
_entry.id   AF-A0A453EN64-F1
#
_cell.length_a   1.000
_cell.length_b   1.000
_cell.length_c   1.000
_cell.angle_alpha   90.00
_cell.angle_beta   90.00
_cell.angle_gamma   90.00
#
_symmetry.space_group_name_H-M   'P 1'
#
loop_
_entity.id
_entity.type
_entity.pdbx_description
1 polymer ?
#
loop_
_entity_poly.entity_id
_entity_poly.type
_entity_poly.pdbx_seq_one_letter_code
_entity_poly.pdbx_strand_id
1 'polypeptide(L)'
;MTDEMVSLGAQLKQKTLQKRESLNNYLDLKGSIRVFCRMRPFNHEESYSSRTMFTLDESNVFLKVAETKTKQYKFDKVFDPCSTQGDVFSEVEPVIKSAIDGYNVCIFAYGQTGSGKTFTMEGKPKDLGVIPRGIQVLFDRASESNSRFQLTFSMLEIYMGNLRDLLVPGSKTNGLKNVPR
;
A
#
# COMPACT_ATOMS: atom_id res chain seq x y z
N MET A 1 42.47 -7.68 10.26
CA MET A 1 41.87 -7.52 8.91
C MET A 1 40.87 -8.61 8.55
N THR A 2 41.24 -9.88 8.34
CA THR A 2 40.25 -10.95 8.01
C THR A 2 39.28 -11.25 9.15
N ASP A 3 39.75 -11.32 10.40
CA ASP A 3 38.88 -11.58 11.56
C ASP A 3 37.90 -10.44 11.85
N GLU A 4 38.30 -9.19 11.59
CA GLU A 4 37.43 -8.02 11.73
C GLU A 4 36.33 -8.00 10.66
N MET A 5 36.65 -8.36 9.40
CA MET A 5 35.66 -8.46 8.34
C MET A 5 34.63 -9.57 8.61
N VAL A 6 35.08 -10.72 9.14
CA VAL A 6 34.20 -11.83 9.55
C VAL A 6 33.29 -11.41 10.71
N SER A 7 33.85 -10.76 11.73
CA SER A 7 33.09 -10.24 12.87
C SER A 7 32.03 -9.21 12.45
N LEU A 8 32.41 -8.26 11.58
CA LEU A 8 31.48 -7.25 11.05
C LEU A 8 30.36 -7.90 10.22
N GLY A 9 30.68 -8.90 9.40
CA GLY A 9 29.69 -9.68 8.65
C GLY A 9 28.70 -10.41 9.56
N ALA A 10 29.17 -11.00 10.65
CA ALA A 10 28.31 -11.64 11.65
C ALA A 10 27.38 -10.63 12.34
N GLN A 11 27.90 -9.45 12.70
CA GLN A 11 27.10 -8.36 13.30
C GLN A 11 26.02 -7.83 12.35
N LEU A 12 26.35 -7.64 11.06
CA LEU A 12 25.39 -7.21 10.03
C LEU A 12 24.27 -8.24 9.85
N LYS A 13 24.61 -9.53 9.85
CA LYS A 13 23.64 -10.62 9.76
C LYS A 13 22.71 -10.64 10.97
N GLN A 14 23.26 -10.49 12.18
CA GLN A 14 22.47 -10.44 13.41
C GLN A 14 21.54 -9.22 13.44
N LYS A 15 22.02 -8.03 13.07
CA LYS A 15 21.17 -6.83 12.97
C LYS A 15 20.05 -6.98 11.94
N THR A 16 20.32 -7.62 10.81
CA THR A 16 19.32 -7.88 9.77
C THR A 16 18.21 -8.81 10.29
N LEU A 17 18.58 -9.87 11.02
CA LEU A 17 17.62 -10.79 11.64
C LEU A 17 16.77 -10.08 12.70
N GLN A 18 17.38 -9.30 13.59
CA GLN A 18 16.66 -8.53 14.60
C GLN A 18 15.67 -7.53 13.99
N LYS A 19 16.07 -6.85 12.90
CA LYS A 19 15.18 -5.93 12.17
C LYS A 19 13.97 -6.67 11.59
N ARG A 20 14.17 -7.87 11.04
CA ARG A 20 13.09 -8.72 10.52
C ARG A 20 12.12 -9.15 11.63
N GLU A 21 12.64 -9.68 12.74
CA GLU A 21 11.82 -10.10 13.87
C GLU A 21 11.00 -8.94 14.46
N SER A 22 11.63 -7.77 14.61
CA SER A 22 10.95 -6.56 15.10
C SER A 22 9.83 -6.12 14.16
N LEU A 23 10.05 -6.17 12.84
CA LEU A 23 9.05 -5.83 11.85
C LEU A 23 7.87 -6.82 11.88
N ASN A 24 8.16 -8.12 11.97
CA ASN A 24 7.12 -9.15 12.04
C ASN A 24 6.27 -8.99 13.29
N ASN A 25 6.91 -8.82 14.46
CA ASN A 25 6.20 -8.57 15.72
C ASN A 25 5.32 -7.31 15.63
N TYR A 26 5.84 -6.23 15.02
CA TYR A 26 5.07 -5.02 14.80
C TYR A 26 3.83 -5.25 13.92
N LEU A 27 3.96 -6.00 12.83
CA LEU A 27 2.86 -6.32 11.93
C LEU A 27 1.83 -7.25 12.59
N ASP A 28 2.29 -8.25 13.34
CA ASP A 28 1.42 -9.18 14.07
C ASP A 28 0.59 -8.43 15.13
N LEU A 29 1.21 -7.50 15.86
CA LEU A 29 0.52 -6.65 16.85
C LEU A 29 -0.53 -5.73 16.20
N LYS A 30 -0.26 -5.25 14.99
CA LYS A 30 -1.20 -4.40 14.22
C LYS A 30 -2.34 -5.21 13.58
N GLY A 31 -2.21 -6.53 13.51
CA GLY A 31 -3.18 -7.43 12.89
C GLY A 31 -2.90 -7.67 11.40
N SER A 32 -3.29 -8.87 10.95
CA SER A 32 -3.07 -9.36 9.58
C SER A 32 -3.94 -8.68 8.52
N ILE A 33 -5.09 -8.12 8.92
CA ILE A 33 -5.98 -7.35 8.05
C ILE A 33 -6.11 -5.96 8.64
N ARG A 34 -5.82 -4.95 7.82
CA ARG A 34 -5.94 -3.53 8.19
C ARG A 34 -6.75 -2.79 7.15
N VAL A 35 -7.65 -1.94 7.62
CA VAL A 35 -8.55 -1.14 6.80
C VAL A 35 -8.27 0.33 7.06
N PHE A 36 -7.80 1.02 6.02
CA PHE A 36 -7.58 2.47 6.07
C PHE A 36 -8.67 3.20 5.30
N CYS A 37 -9.14 4.32 5.86
CA CYS A 37 -10.01 5.25 5.16
C CYS A 37 -9.18 6.42 4.65
N ARG A 38 -9.29 6.78 3.37
CA ARG A 38 -8.64 7.97 2.81
C ARG A 38 -9.65 8.91 2.20
N MET A 39 -9.72 10.11 2.76
CA MET A 39 -10.54 11.20 2.26
C MET A 39 -9.75 11.97 1.21
N ARG A 40 -10.27 12.11 -0.01
CA ARG A 40 -9.61 12.95 -1.02
C ARG A 40 -9.85 14.44 -0.75
N PRO A 41 -8.93 15.32 -1.17
CA PRO A 41 -9.20 16.75 -1.29
C PRO A 41 -10.46 17.03 -2.10
N PHE A 42 -11.19 18.08 -1.72
CA PHE A 42 -12.27 18.65 -2.53
C PHE A 42 -11.66 19.38 -3.73
N ASN A 43 -12.30 19.28 -4.88
CA ASN A 43 -11.96 20.15 -6.02
C ASN A 43 -12.48 21.57 -5.75
N HIS A 44 -11.85 22.59 -6.36
CA HIS A 44 -12.26 23.99 -6.19
C HIS A 44 -13.71 24.28 -6.60
N GLU A 45 -14.31 23.43 -7.43
CA GLU A 45 -15.72 23.52 -7.85
C GLU A 45 -16.69 22.82 -6.87
N GLU A 46 -16.17 22.04 -5.91
CA GLU A 46 -16.97 21.37 -4.89
C GLU A 46 -17.19 22.31 -3.71
N SER A 47 -18.43 22.73 -3.51
CA SER A 47 -18.78 23.68 -2.46
C SER A 47 -18.46 23.10 -1.06
N TYR A 48 -17.70 23.86 -0.27
CA TYR A 48 -17.38 23.54 1.13
C TYR A 48 -18.63 23.32 1.99
N SER A 49 -19.78 23.88 1.59
CA SER A 49 -21.06 23.72 2.28
C SER A 49 -21.64 22.29 2.18
N SER A 50 -21.08 21.43 1.32
CA SER A 50 -21.50 20.02 1.17
C SER A 50 -20.62 19.03 1.96
N ARG A 51 -19.84 19.50 2.95
CA ARG A 51 -19.07 18.63 3.86
C ARG A 51 -20.00 17.75 4.70
N THR A 52 -20.36 16.59 4.15
CA THR A 52 -21.12 15.56 4.85
C THR A 52 -20.20 14.62 5.63
N MET A 53 -18.89 14.64 5.40
CA MET A 53 -17.94 13.73 6.02
C MET A 53 -16.77 14.49 6.67
N PHE A 54 -16.43 14.13 7.90
CA PHE A 54 -15.31 14.69 8.64
C PHE A 54 -14.70 13.65 9.58
N THR A 55 -13.48 13.91 10.03
CA THR A 55 -12.80 13.11 11.04
C THR A 55 -12.41 14.01 12.22
N LEU A 56 -12.41 13.44 13.44
CA LEU A 56 -11.96 14.13 14.66
C LEU A 56 -10.66 13.53 15.20
N ASP A 57 -10.29 12.34 14.73
CA ASP A 57 -9.10 11.61 15.15
C ASP A 57 -8.56 10.75 13.98
N GLU A 58 -7.58 9.90 14.24
CA GLU A 58 -6.98 9.04 13.22
C GLU A 58 -7.73 7.71 13.01
N SER A 59 -8.88 7.47 13.65
CA SER A 59 -9.56 6.17 13.60
C SER A 59 -11.06 6.24 13.29
N ASN A 60 -11.69 7.40 13.41
CA ASN A 60 -13.14 7.55 13.34
C ASN A 60 -13.55 8.55 12.27
N VAL A 61 -14.34 8.08 11.30
CA VAL A 61 -14.98 8.92 10.30
C VAL A 61 -16.44 9.14 10.68
N PHE A 62 -16.87 10.40 10.64
CA PHE A 62 -18.24 10.83 10.90
C PHE A 62 -18.91 11.28 9.60
N LEU A 63 -20.08 10.71 9.31
CA LEU A 63 -20.91 11.03 8.16
C LEU A 63 -22.23 11.65 8.64
N LYS A 64 -22.44 12.93 8.35
CA LYS A 64 -23.69 13.65 8.55
C LYS A 64 -24.69 13.26 7.46
N VAL A 65 -25.69 12.46 7.83
CA VAL A 65 -26.75 11.95 6.93
C VAL A 65 -27.98 12.86 6.92
N ALA A 66 -28.25 13.52 8.05
CA ALA A 66 -29.29 14.54 8.20
C ALA A 66 -28.82 15.58 9.24
N GLU A 67 -29.54 16.69 9.42
CA GLU A 67 -29.17 17.73 10.38
C GLU A 67 -28.91 17.19 11.80
N THR A 68 -29.67 16.16 12.20
CA THR A 68 -29.62 15.55 13.53
C THR A 68 -29.03 14.14 13.55
N LYS A 69 -28.65 13.58 12.39
CA LYS A 69 -28.20 12.18 12.29
C LYS A 69 -26.80 12.08 11.73
N THR A 70 -25.88 11.65 12.58
CA THR A 70 -24.49 11.36 12.23
C THR A 70 -24.24 9.86 12.39
N LYS A 71 -23.58 9.25 11.41
CA LYS A 71 -23.07 7.87 11.49
C LYS A 71 -21.57 7.92 11.75
N GLN A 72 -21.08 7.03 12.61
CA GLN A 72 -19.66 6.87 12.90
C GLN A 72 -19.18 5.53 12.32
N TYR A 73 -18.02 5.56 11.69
CA TYR A 73 -17.32 4.40 11.16
C TYR A 73 -15.90 4.36 11.72
N LYS A 74 -15.48 3.21 12.22
CA LYS A 74 -14.14 3.00 12.80
C LYS A 74 -13.24 2.26 11.80
N PHE A 75 -12.01 2.72 11.68
CA PHE A 75 -10.95 2.18 10.83
C PHE A 75 -9.66 2.07 11.63
N ASP A 76 -8.68 1.32 11.09
CA ASP A 76 -7.35 1.22 11.70
C ASP A 76 -6.58 2.53 11.56
N LYS A 77 -6.79 3.23 10.44
CA LYS A 77 -6.32 4.60 10.23
C LYS A 77 -7.24 5.39 9.30
N VAL A 78 -7.38 6.68 9.56
CA VAL A 78 -8.11 7.65 8.75
C VAL A 78 -7.14 8.72 8.26
N PHE A 79 -7.03 8.87 6.95
CA PHE A 79 -6.29 9.92 6.29
C PHE A 79 -7.28 11.02 5.87
N ASP A 80 -7.10 12.20 6.43
CA ASP A 80 -7.89 13.37 6.11
C ASP A 80 -7.49 13.96 4.73
N PRO A 81 -8.25 14.92 4.17
CA PRO A 81 -7.98 15.50 2.87
C PRO A 81 -6.59 16.15 2.70
N CYS A 82 -5.91 16.55 3.77
CA CYS A 82 -4.57 17.11 3.76
C CYS A 82 -3.47 16.04 3.80
N SER A 83 -3.81 14.78 4.06
CA SER A 83 -2.85 13.66 4.10
C SER A 83 -2.21 13.42 2.73
N THR A 84 -0.88 13.38 2.73
CA THR A 84 -0.06 13.24 1.53
C THR A 84 0.08 11.77 1.09
N GLN A 85 0.63 11.54 -0.10
CA GLN A 85 1.02 10.18 -0.51
C GLN A 85 2.11 9.58 0.39
N GLY A 86 2.98 10.43 0.96
CA GLY A 86 4.01 10.02 1.91
C GLY A 86 3.41 9.44 3.18
N ASP A 87 2.40 10.12 3.74
CA ASP A 87 1.72 9.69 4.96
C ASP A 87 0.99 8.36 4.77
N VAL A 88 0.37 8.16 3.60
CA VAL A 88 -0.24 6.87 3.24
C VAL A 88 0.84 5.80 3.08
N PHE A 89 1.94 6.12 2.39
CA PHE A 89 3.01 5.17 2.15
C PHE A 89 3.70 4.72 3.44
N SER A 90 3.93 5.60 4.42
CA SER A 90 4.59 5.22 5.68
C SER A 90 3.84 4.14 6.46
N GLU A 91 2.52 4.04 6.30
CA GLU A 91 1.70 3.00 6.95
C GLU A 91 1.70 1.66 6.19
N VAL A 92 1.96 1.72 4.89
CA VAL A 92 1.95 0.57 3.98
C VAL A 92 3.35 0.00 3.78
N GLU A 93 4.39 0.83 3.88
CA GLU A 93 5.80 0.47 3.71
C GLU A 93 6.23 -0.73 4.59
N PRO A 94 5.86 -0.83 5.88
CA PRO A 94 6.18 -2.01 6.69
C PRO A 94 5.67 -3.32 6.08
N VAL A 95 4.48 -3.29 5.46
CA VAL A 95 3.89 -4.46 4.80
C VAL A 95 4.65 -4.76 3.51
N ILE A 96 5.04 -3.75 2.73
CA ILE A 96 5.83 -3.97 1.52
C ILE A 96 7.20 -4.57 1.87
N LYS A 97 7.82 -4.12 2.98
CA LYS A 97 9.09 -4.66 3.46
C LYS A 97 8.97 -6.13 3.88
N SER A 98 7.86 -6.56 4.48
CA SER A 98 7.68 -7.97 4.86
C SER A 98 7.56 -8.91 3.65
N ALA A 99 7.19 -8.39 2.46
CA ALA A 99 7.19 -9.20 1.24
C ALA A 99 8.58 -9.75 0.89
N ILE A 100 9.65 -8.98 1.16
CA ILE A 100 11.04 -9.42 0.97
C ILE A 100 11.44 -10.49 1.98
N ASP A 101 10.85 -10.45 3.17
CA ASP A 101 11.09 -11.42 4.23
C ASP A 101 10.35 -12.75 4.00
N GLY A 102 9.60 -12.87 2.89
CA GLY A 102 8.92 -14.10 2.47
C GLY A 102 7.42 -14.15 2.81
N TYR A 103 6.82 -13.03 3.20
CA TYR A 103 5.39 -12.96 3.50
C TYR A 103 4.56 -12.61 2.25
N ASN A 104 3.37 -13.20 2.15
CA ASN A 104 2.40 -12.83 1.13
C ASN A 104 1.67 -11.55 1.54
N VAL A 105 1.68 -10.55 0.67
CA VAL A 105 1.14 -9.22 0.94
C VAL A 105 0.13 -8.84 -0.12
N CYS A 106 -1.00 -8.27 0.29
CA CYS A 106 -2.03 -7.77 -0.60
C CYS A 106 -2.44 -6.36 -0.18
N ILE A 107 -2.40 -5.43 -1.12
CA ILE A 107 -2.84 -4.04 -0.94
C ILE A 107 -3.81 -3.74 -2.07
N PHE A 108 -5.04 -3.36 -1.73
CA PHE A 108 -6.06 -2.98 -2.70
C PHE A 108 -6.74 -1.68 -2.27
N ALA A 109 -7.17 -0.89 -3.25
CA ALA A 109 -7.93 0.32 -3.02
C ALA A 109 -9.40 0.08 -3.39
N TYR A 110 -10.32 0.46 -2.51
CA TYR A 110 -11.76 0.30 -2.71
C TYR A 110 -12.48 1.65 -2.62
N GLY A 111 -13.57 1.80 -3.39
CA GLY A 111 -14.37 3.02 -3.42
C GLY A 111 -15.01 3.28 -4.79
N GLN A 112 -15.91 4.27 -4.85
CA GLN A 112 -16.58 4.67 -6.09
C GLN A 112 -15.63 5.31 -7.13
N THR A 113 -16.07 5.45 -8.38
CA THR A 113 -15.35 6.24 -9.39
C THR A 113 -15.16 7.68 -8.89
N GLY A 114 -13.95 8.23 -9.07
CA GLY A 114 -13.59 9.57 -8.59
C GLY A 114 -13.22 9.66 -7.10
N SER A 115 -13.21 8.56 -6.34
CA SER A 115 -12.84 8.58 -4.91
C SER A 115 -11.32 8.64 -4.64
N GLY A 116 -10.49 8.55 -5.68
CA GLY A 116 -9.02 8.62 -5.54
C GLY A 116 -8.29 7.28 -5.45
N LYS A 117 -8.90 6.15 -5.88
CA LYS A 117 -8.25 4.83 -5.93
C LYS A 117 -6.94 4.83 -6.74
N THR A 118 -7.02 5.21 -8.02
CA THR A 118 -5.86 5.31 -8.93
C THR A 118 -4.84 6.32 -8.41
N PHE A 119 -5.30 7.46 -7.89
CA PHE A 119 -4.41 8.43 -7.26
C PHE A 119 -3.67 7.84 -6.06
N THR A 120 -4.30 6.99 -5.24
CA THR A 120 -3.63 6.36 -4.10
C THR A 120 -2.61 5.31 -4.54
N MET A 121 -2.97 4.46 -5.50
CA MET A 121 -2.13 3.34 -5.94
C MET A 121 -1.00 3.80 -6.86
N GLU A 122 -1.28 4.58 -7.89
CA GLU A 122 -0.30 5.02 -8.89
C GLU A 122 0.23 6.43 -8.60
N GLY A 123 -0.66 7.34 -8.18
CA GLY A 123 -0.31 8.74 -7.94
C GLY A 123 -0.21 9.56 -9.21
N LYS A 124 0.59 10.63 -9.13
CA LYS A 124 0.94 11.51 -10.24
C LYS A 124 2.48 11.52 -10.39
N PRO A 125 3.03 11.92 -11.55
CA PRO A 125 4.48 11.98 -11.73
C PRO A 125 5.24 12.81 -10.67
N LYS A 126 4.60 13.87 -10.14
CA LYS A 126 5.16 14.72 -9.08
C LYS A 126 4.83 14.22 -7.66
N ASP A 127 3.91 13.28 -7.54
CA ASP A 127 3.40 12.78 -6.26
C ASP A 127 3.03 11.29 -6.37
N LEU A 128 4.09 10.47 -6.33
CA LEU A 128 4.03 9.04 -6.57
C LEU A 128 3.16 8.33 -5.53
N GLY A 129 2.36 7.35 -5.98
CA GLY A 129 1.50 6.54 -5.12
C GLY A 129 2.21 5.34 -4.50
N VAL A 130 1.42 4.41 -3.97
CA VAL A 130 1.89 3.21 -3.28
C VAL A 130 2.71 2.29 -4.18
N ILE A 131 2.26 2.02 -5.42
CA ILE A 131 2.90 1.10 -6.36
C ILE A 131 4.33 1.56 -6.71
N PRO A 132 4.55 2.77 -7.28
CA PRO A 132 5.90 3.18 -7.67
C PRO A 132 6.86 3.30 -6.46
N ARG A 133 6.39 3.81 -5.32
CA ARG A 133 7.20 3.87 -4.09
C ARG A 133 7.53 2.47 -3.55
N GLY A 134 6.56 1.56 -3.61
CA GLY A 134 6.73 0.18 -3.19
C GLY A 134 7.78 -0.54 -4.02
N ILE A 135 7.69 -0.41 -5.35
CA ILE A 135 8.68 -0.96 -6.27
C ILE A 135 10.09 -0.41 -5.95
N GLN A 136 10.21 0.90 -5.72
CA GLN A 136 11.49 1.50 -5.34
C GLN A 136 12.05 0.88 -4.04
N VAL A 137 11.24 0.76 -2.98
CA VAL A 137 11.66 0.12 -1.73
C VAL A 137 12.08 -1.33 -1.95
N LEU A 138 11.40 -2.06 -2.84
CA LEU A 138 11.76 -3.44 -3.15
C LEU A 138 13.14 -3.53 -3.81
N PHE A 139 13.42 -2.67 -4.79
CA PHE A 139 14.73 -2.62 -5.45
C PHE A 139 15.84 -2.13 -4.53
N ASP A 140 15.60 -1.07 -3.76
CA ASP A 140 16.57 -0.54 -2.79
C ASP A 140 16.97 -1.64 -1.81
N ARG A 141 15.99 -2.34 -1.25
CA ARG A 141 16.23 -3.41 -0.29
C ARG A 141 16.89 -4.64 -0.89
N ALA A 142 16.56 -4.99 -2.13
CA ALA A 142 17.27 -6.05 -2.86
C ALA A 142 18.74 -5.68 -3.10
N SER A 143 19.04 -4.41 -3.40
CA SER A 143 20.40 -3.92 -3.66
C SER A 143 21.28 -3.84 -2.40
N GLU A 144 20.68 -3.53 -1.25
CA GLU A 144 21.36 -3.51 0.06
C GLU A 144 21.73 -4.90 0.57
N SER A 145 21.09 -5.94 0.03
CA SER A 145 21.27 -7.30 0.48
C SER A 145 22.48 -7.96 -0.19
N ASN A 146 23.15 -8.86 0.53
CA ASN A 146 24.16 -9.75 -0.06
C ASN A 146 23.53 -10.99 -0.73
N SER A 147 22.21 -10.99 -0.94
CA SER A 147 21.46 -12.14 -1.47
C SER A 147 21.03 -11.89 -2.91
N ARG A 148 20.92 -12.97 -3.70
CA ARG A 148 20.46 -12.88 -5.08
C ARG A 148 18.93 -12.89 -5.10
N PHE A 149 18.34 -11.80 -5.55
CA PHE A 149 16.89 -11.67 -5.74
C PHE A 149 16.52 -11.84 -7.21
N GLN A 150 15.39 -12.51 -7.45
CA GLN A 150 14.71 -12.52 -8.76
C GLN A 150 13.33 -11.89 -8.56
N LEU A 151 13.13 -10.72 -9.18
CA LEU A 151 11.88 -9.99 -9.14
C LEU A 151 11.12 -10.21 -10.44
N THR A 152 9.88 -10.69 -10.35
CA THR A 152 8.98 -10.90 -11.49
C THR A 152 7.77 -9.98 -11.32
N PHE A 153 7.40 -9.28 -12.38
CA PHE A 153 6.24 -8.39 -12.40
C PHE A 153 5.20 -8.90 -13.40
N SER A 154 3.93 -8.86 -13.00
CA SER A 154 2.79 -9.13 -13.85
C SER A 154 1.75 -8.03 -13.66
N MET A 155 1.06 -7.65 -14.74
CA MET A 155 0.03 -6.61 -14.71
C MET A 155 -1.19 -7.11 -15.45
N LEU A 156 -2.30 -7.25 -14.74
CA LEU A 156 -3.53 -7.89 -15.24
C LEU A 156 -4.73 -6.98 -14.99
N GLU A 157 -5.65 -6.96 -15.95
CA GLU A 157 -6.97 -6.33 -15.81
C GLU A 157 -8.04 -7.42 -15.76
N ILE A 158 -8.98 -7.28 -14.82
CA ILE A 158 -10.19 -8.09 -14.76
C ILE A 158 -11.38 -7.19 -15.11
N TYR A 159 -11.99 -7.44 -16.26
CA TYR A 159 -13.14 -6.67 -16.73
C TYR A 159 -14.27 -7.61 -17.15
N MET A 160 -15.43 -7.49 -16.50
CA MET A 160 -16.61 -8.34 -16.76
C MET A 160 -16.31 -9.85 -16.75
N GLY A 161 -15.46 -10.29 -15.82
CA GLY A 161 -15.04 -11.70 -15.69
C GLY A 161 -13.99 -12.17 -16.71
N ASN A 162 -13.54 -11.29 -17.60
CA ASN A 162 -12.44 -11.56 -18.52
C ASN A 162 -11.12 -11.05 -17.95
N LEU A 163 -10.05 -11.82 -18.15
CA LEU A 163 -8.71 -11.47 -17.74
C LEU A 163 -7.90 -11.02 -18.98
N ARG A 164 -7.24 -9.88 -18.85
CA ARG A 164 -6.42 -9.28 -19.91
C ARG A 164 -5.03 -8.99 -19.38
N ASP A 165 -4.01 -9.37 -20.14
CA ASP A 165 -2.62 -9.06 -19.83
C ASP A 165 -2.32 -7.63 -20.32
N LEU A 166 -1.86 -6.77 -19.42
CA LEU A 166 -1.55 -5.37 -19.72
C LEU A 166 -0.11 -5.17 -20.21
N LEU A 167 0.76 -6.18 -20.09
CA LEU A 167 2.14 -6.14 -20.57
C LEU A 167 2.29 -6.69 -21.99
N VAL A 168 1.27 -7.39 -22.51
CA VAL A 168 1.27 -7.93 -23.88
C VAL A 168 0.35 -7.09 -24.80
N PRO A 169 0.92 -6.35 -25.77
CA PRO A 169 0.13 -5.60 -26.75
C PRO A 169 -0.82 -6.52 -27.53
N GLY A 170 -2.11 -6.18 -27.55
CA GLY A 170 -3.11 -6.97 -28.29
C GLY A 170 -3.47 -8.32 -27.67
N SER A 171 -3.15 -8.55 -26.38
CA SER A 171 -3.57 -9.78 -25.69
C SER A 171 -5.09 -9.98 -25.83
N LYS A 172 -5.51 -11.14 -26.33
CA LYS A 172 -6.92 -11.53 -26.36
C LYS A 172 -7.38 -11.82 -24.93
N THR A 173 -8.62 -11.46 -24.62
CA THR A 173 -9.25 -11.79 -23.34
C THR A 173 -9.29 -13.31 -23.18
N ASN A 174 -8.47 -13.83 -22.28
CA ASN A 174 -8.55 -15.24 -21.90
C ASN A 174 -9.51 -15.31 -20.71
N GLY A 175 -10.52 -16.18 -20.79
CA GLY A 175 -11.35 -16.49 -19.62
C GLY A 175 -10.47 -17.01 -18.47
N LEU A 176 -10.97 -16.94 -17.23
CA LEU A 176 -10.31 -17.34 -15.97
C LEU A 176 -9.69 -18.77 -15.92
N LYS A 177 -9.70 -19.54 -17.01
CA LYS A 177 -9.22 -20.92 -17.10
C LYS A 177 -7.71 -21.08 -17.36
N ASN A 178 -6.99 -20.01 -17.74
CA ASN A 178 -5.58 -20.10 -18.16
C ASN A 178 -4.60 -19.25 -17.33
N VAL A 179 -4.85 -19.04 -16.04
CA VAL A 179 -3.84 -18.44 -15.15
C VAL A 179 -2.83 -19.54 -14.78
N PRO A 180 -1.52 -19.39 -15.08
CA PRO A 180 -0.53 -20.35 -14.60
C PRO A 180 -0.55 -20.37 -13.07
N ARG A 181 -0.58 -21.58 -12.49
CA ARG A 181 -0.54 -21.81 -11.04
C ARG A 181 0.76 -21.30 -10.43
#